data_AF-A0A3N0EA71-F1
#
_entry.id   AF-A0A3N0EA71-F1
#
_cell.length_a   1.000
_cell.length_b   1.000
_cell.length_c   1.000
_cell.angle_alpha   90.00
_cell.angle_beta   90.00
_cell.angle_gamma   90.00
#
_symmetry.space_group_name_H-M   'P 1'
#
loop_
_entity.id
_entity.type
_entity.pdbx_description
1 polymer ?
#
loop_
_entity_poly.entity_id
_entity_poly.type
_entity_poly.pdbx_seq_one_letter_code
_entity_poly.pdbx_strand_id
1 'polypeptide(L)'
;DPRIRRLAIGGVGAAVVELGGVDTRVLNGPTVLEAMTSEDPDSVTDQGAATFRSFVDTVGGDHRALAAQAMAMHNSPIELKSITAPTLLLAGASDELAARPDVLAEAIPNATLRMLEGDHLGAVGQPEFSSSLTEFLNG
;
A
#
# COMPACT_ATOMS: atom_id res chain seq x y z
N ASP A 1 6.53 -19.30 -4.33
CA ASP A 1 6.04 -20.06 -5.50
C ASP A 1 7.05 -19.93 -6.64
N PRO A 2 7.67 -21.02 -7.13
CA PRO A 2 8.74 -20.96 -8.13
C PRO A 2 8.27 -20.45 -9.51
N ARG A 3 6.96 -20.31 -9.73
CA ARG A 3 6.41 -19.76 -10.98
C ARG A 3 6.53 -18.23 -11.04
N ILE A 4 6.70 -17.56 -9.90
CA ILE A 4 6.88 -16.11 -9.83
C ILE A 4 8.34 -15.77 -10.15
N ARG A 5 8.56 -15.11 -11.30
CA ARG A 5 9.91 -14.76 -11.78
C ARG A 5 10.40 -13.40 -11.27
N ARG A 6 9.48 -12.49 -10.99
CA ARG A 6 9.71 -11.11 -10.55
C ARG A 6 8.53 -10.64 -9.73
N LEU A 7 8.79 -9.84 -8.71
CA LEU A 7 7.79 -9.18 -7.89
C LEU A 7 8.07 -7.68 -7.91
N ALA A 8 7.07 -6.87 -8.22
CA ALA A 8 7.15 -5.43 -8.05
C ALA A 8 6.13 -5.02 -6.98
N ILE A 9 6.57 -4.21 -6.04
CA ILE A 9 5.79 -3.73 -4.90
C ILE A 9 5.86 -2.20 -4.91
N GLY A 10 4.72 -1.54 -4.71
CA GLY A 10 4.66 -0.10 -4.54
C GLY A 10 3.65 0.30 -3.47
N GLY A 11 3.84 1.47 -2.87
CA GLY A 11 2.88 2.06 -1.92
C GLY A 11 2.76 1.32 -0.59
N VAL A 12 3.76 0.53 -0.19
CA VAL A 12 3.80 -0.14 1.12
C VAL A 12 5.21 -0.08 1.71
N GLY A 13 5.27 -0.04 3.04
CA GLY A 13 6.53 0.05 3.79
C GLY A 13 6.58 -0.87 5.00
N ALA A 14 7.15 -0.38 6.11
CA ALA A 14 7.41 -1.17 7.32
C ALA A 14 6.17 -1.85 7.91
N ALA A 15 4.96 -1.32 7.68
CA ALA A 15 3.72 -1.93 8.16
C ALA A 15 3.51 -3.37 7.67
N VAL A 16 4.03 -3.73 6.50
CA VAL A 16 3.97 -5.12 6.00
C VAL A 16 4.73 -6.06 6.93
N VAL A 17 5.87 -5.59 7.47
CA VAL A 17 6.70 -6.34 8.41
C VAL A 17 6.13 -6.30 9.82
N GLU A 18 5.73 -5.11 10.27
CA GLU A 18 5.41 -4.82 11.67
C GLU A 18 3.95 -5.15 12.03
N LEU A 19 3.04 -5.00 11.08
CA LEU A 19 1.59 -5.07 11.28
C LEU A 19 0.93 -6.14 10.41
N GLY A 20 1.69 -6.84 9.57
CA GLY A 20 1.19 -7.90 8.69
C GLY A 20 0.40 -7.40 7.49
N GLY A 21 0.56 -6.13 7.09
CA GLY A 21 -0.14 -5.57 5.94
C GLY A 21 -0.21 -4.05 5.90
N VAL A 22 -1.43 -3.53 5.76
CA VAL A 22 -1.75 -2.09 5.70
C VAL A 22 -1.28 -1.38 6.97
N ASP A 23 -0.80 -0.14 6.83
CA ASP A 23 -0.42 0.67 7.99
C ASP A 23 -1.65 1.14 8.77
N THR A 24 -2.07 0.34 9.76
CA THR A 24 -3.23 0.63 10.61
C THR A 24 -3.01 1.81 11.57
N ARG A 25 -1.79 2.36 11.62
CA ARG A 25 -1.49 3.62 12.32
C ARG A 25 -1.93 4.84 11.51
N VAL A 26 -2.04 4.70 10.19
CA VAL A 26 -2.49 5.77 9.27
C VAL A 26 -3.92 5.54 8.82
N LEU A 27 -4.26 4.31 8.39
CA LEU A 27 -5.60 3.92 7.97
C LEU A 27 -6.14 2.79 8.85
N ASN A 28 -6.94 3.17 9.84
CA ASN A 28 -7.52 2.24 10.80
C ASN A 28 -8.76 1.54 10.24
N GLY A 29 -8.83 0.21 10.38
CA GLY A 29 -9.95 -0.60 9.85
C GLY A 29 -11.33 -0.15 10.32
N PRO A 30 -11.58 -0.07 11.64
CA PRO A 30 -12.80 0.52 12.19
C PRO A 30 -13.21 1.88 11.62
N THR A 31 -12.29 2.83 11.46
CA THR A 31 -12.65 4.17 10.92
C THR A 31 -12.96 4.11 9.43
N VAL A 32 -12.24 3.29 8.66
CA VAL A 32 -12.56 3.01 7.25
C VAL A 32 -13.92 2.33 7.12
N LEU A 33 -14.23 1.35 7.98
CA LEU A 33 -15.53 0.68 8.01
C LEU A 33 -16.67 1.67 8.26
N GLU A 34 -16.52 2.53 9.27
CA GLU A 34 -17.49 3.60 9.56
C GLU A 34 -17.66 4.52 8.34
N ALA A 35 -16.56 4.97 7.74
CA ALA A 35 -16.60 5.86 6.58
C ALA A 35 -17.24 5.21 5.35
N MET A 36 -17.04 3.92 5.13
CA MET A 36 -17.66 3.18 4.02
C MET A 36 -19.14 2.86 4.26
N THR A 37 -19.57 2.79 5.51
CA THR A 37 -20.96 2.44 5.87
C THR A 37 -21.83 3.66 6.18
N SER A 38 -21.23 4.83 6.36
CA SER A 38 -21.98 6.08 6.60
C SER A 38 -22.86 6.45 5.41
N GLU A 39 -24.12 6.76 5.71
CA GLU A 39 -25.08 7.35 4.77
C GLU A 39 -24.75 8.82 4.48
N ASP A 40 -24.17 9.53 5.45
CA ASP A 40 -23.73 10.92 5.36
C ASP A 40 -22.19 10.99 5.40
N PRO A 41 -21.51 11.23 4.26
CA PRO A 41 -20.06 11.36 4.22
C PRO A 41 -19.52 12.50 5.08
N ASP A 42 -20.30 13.57 5.29
CA ASP A 42 -19.87 14.74 6.07
C ASP A 42 -19.83 14.45 7.57
N SER A 43 -20.41 13.33 8.02
CA SER A 43 -20.34 12.90 9.42
C SER A 43 -19.03 12.20 9.79
N VAL A 44 -18.17 11.87 8.83
CA VAL A 44 -16.90 11.16 9.06
C VAL A 44 -15.85 12.13 9.61
N THR A 45 -15.54 12.03 10.90
CA THR A 45 -14.62 12.97 11.57
C THR A 45 -13.14 12.61 11.44
N ASP A 46 -12.82 11.32 11.20
CA ASP A 46 -11.44 10.89 10.98
C ASP A 46 -10.96 11.38 9.60
N GLN A 47 -9.96 12.26 9.59
CA GLN A 47 -9.54 12.94 8.37
C GLN A 47 -9.02 11.95 7.31
N GLY A 48 -8.30 10.90 7.73
CA GLY A 48 -7.79 9.87 6.83
C GLY A 48 -8.92 9.07 6.19
N ALA A 49 -9.88 8.61 7.00
CA ALA A 49 -11.05 7.88 6.52
C ALA A 49 -11.97 8.74 5.64
N ALA A 50 -12.13 10.03 5.95
CA ALA A 50 -12.90 10.98 5.14
C ALA A 50 -12.24 11.22 3.77
N THR A 51 -10.93 11.45 3.74
CA THR A 51 -10.16 11.58 2.50
C THR A 51 -10.23 10.28 1.67
N PHE A 52 -10.12 9.12 2.32
CA PHE A 52 -10.26 7.84 1.64
C PHE A 52 -11.67 7.64 1.08
N ARG A 53 -12.74 7.98 1.84
CA ARG A 53 -14.12 7.95 1.35
C ARG A 53 -14.31 8.85 0.12
N SER A 54 -13.83 10.09 0.18
CA SER A 54 -13.90 11.01 -0.96
C SER A 54 -13.17 10.48 -2.20
N PHE A 55 -12.01 9.84 -2.02
CA PHE A 55 -11.30 9.18 -3.12
C PHE A 55 -12.12 8.04 -3.71
N VAL A 56 -12.68 7.17 -2.86
CA VAL A 56 -13.52 6.04 -3.28
C VAL A 56 -14.76 6.53 -4.04
N ASP A 57 -15.44 7.56 -3.55
CA ASP A 57 -16.58 8.19 -4.24
C ASP A 57 -16.15 8.72 -5.63
N THR A 58 -14.98 9.37 -5.71
CA THR A 58 -14.45 9.96 -6.96
C THR A 58 -14.13 8.91 -8.02
N VAL A 59 -13.55 7.78 -7.63
CA VAL A 59 -13.22 6.69 -8.56
C VAL A 59 -14.39 5.73 -8.82
N GLY A 60 -15.53 5.94 -8.16
CA GLY A 60 -16.71 5.06 -8.23
C GLY A 60 -16.48 3.68 -7.61
N GLY A 61 -15.71 3.63 -6.52
CA GLY A 61 -15.42 2.39 -5.80
C GLY A 61 -16.62 1.82 -5.03
N ASP A 62 -16.61 0.52 -4.77
CA ASP A 62 -17.68 -0.16 -4.05
C ASP A 62 -17.48 -0.07 -2.53
N HIS A 63 -18.31 0.74 -1.87
CA HIS A 63 -18.24 0.94 -0.42
C HIS A 63 -18.50 -0.33 0.36
N ARG A 64 -19.43 -1.18 -0.09
CA ARG A 64 -19.78 -2.42 0.61
C ARG A 64 -18.63 -3.41 0.55
N ALA A 65 -17.96 -3.50 -0.60
CA ALA A 65 -16.77 -4.34 -0.76
C ALA A 65 -15.62 -3.85 0.12
N LEU A 66 -15.37 -2.53 0.17
CA LEU A 66 -14.32 -1.94 1.00
C LEU A 66 -14.63 -2.06 2.50
N ALA A 67 -15.87 -1.85 2.92
CA ALA A 67 -16.32 -2.11 4.29
C ALA A 67 -16.07 -3.57 4.70
N ALA A 68 -16.42 -4.53 3.84
CA ALA A 68 -16.17 -5.94 4.10
C ALA A 68 -14.67 -6.26 4.20
N GLN A 69 -13.83 -5.62 3.38
CA GLN A 69 -12.39 -5.78 3.45
C GLN A 69 -11.82 -5.18 4.76
N ALA A 70 -12.30 -4.00 5.17
CA ALA A 70 -11.91 -3.35 6.42
C ALA A 70 -12.25 -4.20 7.67
N MET A 71 -13.34 -4.96 7.64
CA MET A 71 -13.72 -5.91 8.70
C MET A 71 -12.81 -7.13 8.78
N ALA A 72 -12.19 -7.52 7.66
CA ALA A 72 -11.43 -8.76 7.53
C ALA A 72 -9.94 -8.51 7.24
N MET A 73 -9.42 -7.34 7.63
CA MET A 73 -8.03 -6.97 7.35
C MET A 73 -7.06 -8.02 7.88
N HIS A 74 -6.15 -8.42 7.01
CA HIS A 74 -5.07 -9.32 7.36
C HIS A 74 -4.05 -8.60 8.24
N ASN A 75 -3.68 -9.22 9.35
CA ASN A 75 -2.69 -8.70 10.31
C ASN A 75 -1.73 -9.78 10.79
N SER A 76 -1.75 -10.95 10.15
CA SER A 76 -0.81 -12.02 10.50
C SER A 76 0.55 -11.72 9.87
N PRO A 77 1.66 -12.10 10.53
CA PRO A 77 2.98 -11.95 9.96
C PRO A 77 3.07 -12.61 8.58
N ILE A 78 3.71 -11.92 7.64
CA ILE A 78 3.97 -12.44 6.30
C ILE A 78 5.37 -13.07 6.30
N GLU A 79 5.48 -14.29 5.77
CA GLU A 79 6.75 -15.02 5.62
C GLU A 79 7.63 -14.42 4.50
N LEU A 80 8.06 -13.17 4.66
CA LEU A 80 8.78 -12.38 3.65
C LEU A 80 10.11 -13.04 3.22
N LYS A 81 10.76 -13.77 4.12
CA LYS A 81 11.98 -14.53 3.81
C LYS A 81 11.76 -15.66 2.80
N SER A 82 10.52 -16.11 2.63
CA SER A 82 10.16 -17.12 1.62
C SER A 82 10.01 -16.51 0.21
N ILE A 83 10.01 -15.19 0.08
CA ILE A 83 9.99 -14.48 -1.20
C ILE A 83 11.39 -14.52 -1.80
N THR A 84 11.63 -15.50 -2.67
CA THR A 84 12.92 -15.69 -3.34
C THR A 84 13.01 -15.02 -4.71
N ALA A 85 11.88 -14.58 -5.27
CA ALA A 85 11.88 -13.85 -6.54
C ALA A 85 12.64 -12.51 -6.39
N PRO A 86 13.44 -12.10 -7.39
CA PRO A 86 13.91 -10.72 -7.48
C PRO A 86 12.73 -9.78 -7.26
N THR A 87 12.92 -8.79 -6.40
CA THR A 87 11.85 -7.89 -5.96
C THR A 87 12.27 -6.44 -6.17
N LEU A 88 11.43 -5.65 -6.81
CA LEU A 88 11.57 -4.20 -6.88
C LEU A 88 10.55 -3.57 -5.92
N LEU A 89 11.03 -2.70 -5.03
CA LEU A 89 10.19 -1.82 -4.21
C LEU A 89 10.29 -0.40 -4.73
N LEU A 90 9.14 0.23 -4.98
CA LEU A 90 9.00 1.64 -5.34
C LEU A 90 8.22 2.36 -4.25
N ALA A 91 8.76 3.45 -3.70
CA ALA A 91 8.08 4.26 -2.69
C ALA A 91 8.32 5.75 -2.93
N GLY A 92 7.30 6.56 -2.68
CA GLY A 92 7.43 8.02 -2.66
C GLY A 92 8.23 8.49 -1.45
N ALA A 93 9.07 9.50 -1.64
CA ALA A 93 9.87 10.11 -0.58
C ALA A 93 9.01 10.75 0.52
N SER A 94 7.79 11.17 0.18
CA SER A 94 6.81 11.77 1.08
C SER A 94 5.59 10.87 1.29
N ASP A 95 5.68 9.57 0.97
CA ASP A 95 4.56 8.64 1.11
C ASP A 95 4.39 8.19 2.58
N GLU A 96 3.41 8.77 3.26
CA GLU A 96 3.07 8.44 4.64
C GLU A 96 2.48 7.03 4.79
N LEU A 97 1.86 6.47 3.74
CA LEU A 97 1.30 5.11 3.75
C LEU A 97 2.37 4.04 3.53
N ALA A 98 3.50 4.42 2.91
CA ALA A 98 4.66 3.56 2.70
C ALA A 98 5.85 3.89 3.63
N ALA A 99 5.57 4.33 4.86
CA ALA A 99 6.60 4.74 5.82
C ALA A 99 7.69 3.66 6.04
N ARG A 100 8.95 4.10 6.08
CA ARG A 100 10.16 3.26 6.24
C ARG A 100 10.19 2.06 5.26
N PRO A 101 10.22 2.32 3.94
CA PRO A 101 10.21 1.25 2.94
C PRO A 101 11.52 0.43 2.92
N ASP A 102 12.60 0.96 3.47
CA ASP A 102 13.87 0.28 3.74
C ASP A 102 13.68 -0.96 4.63
N VAL A 103 12.85 -0.87 5.67
CA VAL A 103 12.56 -2.00 6.57
C VAL A 103 11.94 -3.18 5.81
N LEU A 104 11.05 -2.91 4.84
CA LEU A 104 10.47 -3.96 4.01
C LEU A 104 11.48 -4.50 2.99
N ALA A 105 12.30 -3.64 2.39
CA ALA A 105 13.34 -4.06 1.47
C ALA A 105 14.37 -4.98 2.15
N GLU A 106 14.80 -4.67 3.37
CA GLU A 106 15.73 -5.50 4.15
C GLU A 106 15.11 -6.85 4.57
N ALA A 107 13.78 -6.91 4.73
CA ALA A 107 13.08 -8.13 5.10
C ALA A 107 12.93 -9.14 3.93
N ILE A 108 13.12 -8.71 2.68
CA ILE A 108 12.99 -9.55 1.48
C ILE A 108 14.39 -9.81 0.90
N PRO A 109 14.87 -11.07 0.82
CA PRO A 109 16.27 -11.39 0.50
C PRO A 109 16.81 -10.80 -0.80
N ASN A 110 15.97 -10.69 -1.84
CA ASN A 110 16.36 -10.23 -3.18
C ASN A 110 15.65 -8.92 -3.57
N ALA A 111 15.32 -8.07 -2.60
CA ALA A 111 14.68 -6.79 -2.87
C ALA A 111 15.67 -5.68 -3.19
N THR A 112 15.27 -4.79 -4.09
CA THR A 112 15.92 -3.50 -4.34
C THR A 112 14.89 -2.40 -4.13
N LEU A 113 15.23 -1.42 -3.30
CA LEU A 113 14.42 -0.23 -3.08
C LEU A 113 14.81 0.89 -4.05
N ARG A 114 13.81 1.57 -4.57
CA ARG A 114 13.91 2.81 -5.35
C ARG A 114 12.97 3.85 -4.74
N MET A 115 13.54 4.94 -4.26
CA MET A 115 12.77 6.10 -3.80
C MET A 115 12.49 7.04 -4.97
N LEU A 116 11.26 7.54 -5.03
CA LEU A 116 10.77 8.47 -6.05
C LEU A 116 10.30 9.78 -5.40
N GLU A 117 10.23 10.86 -6.15
CA GLU A 117 9.63 12.10 -5.67
C GLU A 117 8.11 11.97 -5.54
N GLY A 118 7.54 12.60 -4.50
CA GLY A 118 6.08 12.66 -4.28
C GLY A 118 5.58 11.82 -3.11
N ASP A 119 4.28 11.96 -2.85
CA ASP A 119 3.52 11.19 -1.86
C ASP A 119 2.99 9.88 -2.47
N HIS A 120 2.02 9.24 -1.81
CA HIS A 120 1.47 7.95 -2.20
C HIS A 120 0.97 7.90 -3.66
N LEU A 121 0.19 8.89 -4.09
CA LEU A 121 -0.33 8.95 -5.45
C LEU A 121 0.61 9.72 -6.39
N GLY A 122 1.32 10.72 -5.84
CA GLY A 122 2.30 11.51 -6.58
C GLY A 122 3.45 10.66 -7.13
N ALA A 123 3.95 9.70 -6.36
CA ALA A 123 5.00 8.78 -6.79
C ALA A 123 4.57 7.92 -8.00
N VAL A 124 3.31 7.47 -8.03
CA VAL A 124 2.76 6.69 -9.16
C VAL A 124 2.69 7.52 -10.44
N GLY A 125 2.47 8.84 -10.31
CA GLY A 125 2.45 9.77 -11.43
C GLY A 125 3.82 10.09 -12.02
N GLN A 126 4.93 9.74 -11.34
CA GLN A 126 6.27 10.03 -11.84
C GLN A 126 6.63 9.15 -13.06
N PRO A 127 7.23 9.72 -14.11
CA PRO A 127 7.77 8.94 -15.23
C PRO A 127 8.76 7.84 -14.78
N GLU A 128 9.51 8.13 -13.73
CA GLU A 128 10.47 7.23 -13.08
C GLU A 128 9.79 5.96 -12.52
N PHE A 129 8.52 6.03 -12.11
CA PHE A 129 7.78 4.86 -11.62
C PHE A 129 7.61 3.83 -12.74
N SER A 130 7.05 4.27 -13.87
CA SER A 130 6.74 3.38 -15.00
C SER A 130 8.00 2.86 -15.71
N SER A 131 9.02 3.71 -15.84
CA SER A 131 10.31 3.31 -16.41
C SER A 131 11.03 2.29 -15.52
N SER A 132 11.13 2.53 -14.21
CA SER A 132 11.72 1.56 -13.26
C SER A 132 11.01 0.20 -13.31
N LEU A 133 9.68 0.21 -13.37
CA LEU A 133 8.87 -1.00 -13.46
C LEU A 133 9.18 -1.78 -14.76
N THR A 134 9.22 -1.06 -15.88
CA THR A 134 9.43 -1.66 -17.21
C THR A 134 10.86 -2.19 -17.36
N GLU A 135 11.86 -1.46 -16.90
CA GLU A 135 13.26 -1.89 -16.88
C GLU A 135 13.43 -3.17 -16.05
N PHE A 136 12.86 -3.20 -14.85
CA PHE A 136 12.94 -4.36 -13.96
C PHE A 136 12.24 -5.61 -14.53
N LEU A 137 11.08 -5.43 -15.17
CA LEU A 137 10.33 -6.55 -15.74
C LEU A 137 10.96 -7.12 -17.03
N ASN A 138 11.74 -6.31 -17.74
CA ASN A 138 12.38 -6.69 -19.01
C ASN A 138 13.83 -7.15 -18.87
N GLY A 139 14.54 -6.79 -17.80
CA GLY A 139 15.80 -7.44 -17.41
C GLY A 139 15.54 -8.80 -16.80
#